data_AF-A0A9X5XK49-F1
#
_entry.id   AF-A0A9X5XK49-F1
#
_cell.length_a   1.000
_cell.length_b   1.000
_cell.length_c   1.000
_cell.angle_alpha   90.00
_cell.angle_beta   90.00
_cell.angle_gamma   90.00
#
_symmetry.space_group_name_H-M   'P 1'
#
loop_
_entity.id
_entity.type
_entity.pdbx_description
1 polymer ?
#
loop_
_entity_poly.entity_id
_entity_poly.type
_entity_poly.pdbx_seq_one_letter_code
_entity_poly.pdbx_strand_id
1 'polypeptide(L)'
;MTEKADLTSFDVTAVLDRAAAGGRITPEEALVLYRDAPLHALGAAADAVRRRRYAGTEHIATYIIERNINYTNVCVTACKFCAFYAAPKDTAKGWTRDLDDILRRCAETVELGGTQIMFQGGHHPDYGVEYYEKHFAAIKAAYPQLVIHSLGAS
;
A
#
# COMPACT_ATOMS: atom_id res chain seq x y z
N MET A 1 6.94 -21.28 -25.34
CA MET A 1 6.14 -22.33 -24.67
C MET A 1 6.90 -22.70 -23.41
N THR A 2 6.60 -22.04 -22.29
CA THR A 2 7.21 -22.36 -21.00
C THR A 2 6.64 -23.70 -20.54
N GLU A 3 7.55 -24.66 -20.38
CA GLU A 3 7.32 -25.94 -19.74
C GLU A 3 6.56 -25.69 -18.41
N LYS A 4 5.34 -26.24 -18.29
CA LYS A 4 4.62 -26.18 -17.02
C LYS A 4 5.44 -27.02 -16.05
N ALA A 5 6.09 -26.38 -15.08
CA ALA A 5 6.72 -27.08 -13.97
C ALA A 5 5.73 -28.09 -13.42
N ASP A 6 6.19 -29.33 -13.21
CA ASP A 6 5.38 -30.36 -12.58
C ASP A 6 5.13 -29.96 -11.13
N LEU A 7 3.97 -29.35 -10.87
CA LEU A 7 3.57 -28.87 -9.55
C LEU A 7 3.18 -30.00 -8.59
N THR A 8 3.30 -31.28 -9.00
CA THR A 8 2.79 -32.42 -8.23
C THR A 8 3.74 -32.94 -7.14
N SER A 9 4.93 -32.35 -6.93
CA SER A 9 5.95 -32.95 -6.06
C SER A 9 6.52 -32.10 -4.92
N PHE A 10 5.96 -30.92 -4.60
CA PHE A 10 6.48 -30.15 -3.46
C PHE A 10 5.92 -30.66 -2.14
N ASP A 11 6.80 -31.11 -1.24
CA ASP A 11 6.43 -31.34 0.15
C ASP A 11 6.16 -29.99 0.84
N VAL A 12 4.88 -29.68 1.04
CA VAL A 12 4.41 -28.48 1.73
C VAL A 12 5.12 -28.29 3.06
N THR A 13 5.32 -29.35 3.84
CA THR A 13 5.95 -29.28 5.16
C THR A 13 7.40 -28.83 5.02
N ALA A 14 8.16 -29.45 4.11
CA ALA A 14 9.55 -29.08 3.85
C ALA A 14 9.70 -27.63 3.36
N VAL A 15 8.78 -27.16 2.51
CA VAL A 15 8.77 -25.76 2.05
C VAL A 15 8.49 -24.81 3.20
N LEU A 16 7.49 -25.10 4.05
CA LEU A 16 7.13 -24.30 5.21
C LEU A 16 8.28 -24.24 6.24
N ASP A 17 8.89 -25.38 6.57
CA ASP A 17 10.00 -25.46 7.52
C ASP A 17 11.21 -24.65 7.03
N ARG A 18 11.56 -24.79 5.75
CA ARG A 18 12.65 -24.02 5.14
C ARG A 18 12.35 -22.52 5.15
N ALA A 19 11.12 -22.11 4.84
CA ALA A 19 10.71 -20.71 4.91
C ALA A 19 10.77 -20.17 6.35
N ALA A 20 10.29 -20.95 7.32
CA ALA A 20 10.35 -20.65 8.75
C ALA A 20 11.79 -20.54 9.29
N ALA A 21 12.74 -21.26 8.68
CA ALA A 21 14.17 -21.12 8.96
C ALA A 21 14.83 -19.93 8.22
N GLY A 22 14.14 -19.30 7.27
CA GLY A 22 14.60 -18.12 6.54
C GLY A 22 15.14 -18.37 5.15
N GLY A 23 14.94 -19.59 4.63
CA GLY A 23 15.16 -19.88 3.22
C GLY A 23 14.15 -19.17 2.32
N ARG A 24 14.59 -18.86 1.10
CA ARG A 24 13.74 -18.30 0.05
C ARG A 24 12.86 -19.40 -0.55
N ILE A 25 11.60 -19.08 -0.82
CA ILE A 25 10.70 -19.92 -1.62
C ILE A 25 10.71 -19.45 -3.08
N THR A 26 10.52 -20.36 -4.02
CA THR A 26 10.35 -20.06 -5.45
C THR A 26 8.89 -19.68 -5.77
N PRO A 27 8.61 -19.06 -6.93
CA PRO A 27 7.23 -18.81 -7.37
C PRO A 27 6.38 -20.09 -7.48
N GLU A 28 6.96 -21.20 -7.90
CA GLU A 28 6.29 -22.50 -8.03
C GLU A 28 5.88 -23.05 -6.66
N GLU A 29 6.79 -22.98 -5.69
CA GLU A 29 6.52 -23.37 -4.31
C GLU A 29 5.47 -22.45 -3.66
N ALA A 30 5.53 -21.15 -3.91
CA ALA A 30 4.53 -20.19 -3.43
C ALA A 30 3.12 -20.51 -3.97
N LEU A 31 3.01 -20.94 -5.24
CA LEU A 31 1.74 -21.35 -5.83
C LEU A 31 1.18 -22.61 -5.16
N VAL A 32 2.04 -23.58 -4.83
CA VAL A 32 1.62 -24.78 -4.07
C VAL A 32 1.17 -24.40 -2.67
N LEU A 33 1.92 -23.54 -1.96
CA LEU A 33 1.51 -23.08 -0.63
C LEU A 33 0.15 -22.37 -0.66
N TYR A 34 -0.09 -21.52 -1.67
CA TYR A 34 -1.35 -20.80 -1.82
C TYR A 34 -2.55 -21.73 -2.02
N ARG A 35 -2.36 -22.85 -2.75
CA ARG A 35 -3.44 -23.78 -3.09
C ARG A 35 -3.67 -24.84 -2.02
N ASP A 36 -2.59 -25.39 -1.47
CA ASP A 36 -2.61 -26.70 -0.83
C ASP A 36 -2.14 -26.66 0.64
N ALA A 37 -1.53 -25.56 1.12
CA ALA A 37 -1.04 -25.51 2.49
C ALA A 37 -2.19 -25.42 3.52
N PRO A 38 -2.16 -26.24 4.59
CA PRO A 38 -3.09 -26.09 5.69
C PRO A 38 -2.93 -24.71 6.36
N LEU A 39 -4.03 -23.96 6.52
CA LEU A 39 -4.02 -22.59 7.02
C LEU A 39 -3.23 -22.41 8.33
N HIS A 40 -3.40 -23.33 9.29
CA HIS A 40 -2.69 -23.25 10.57
C HIS A 40 -1.18 -23.49 10.45
N ALA A 41 -0.76 -24.42 9.57
CA ALA A 41 0.65 -24.66 9.32
C ALA A 41 1.30 -23.47 8.61
N LEU A 42 0.60 -22.89 7.62
CA LEU A 42 1.04 -21.66 6.94
C LEU A 42 1.16 -20.48 7.91
N GLY A 43 0.17 -20.30 8.78
CA GLY A 43 0.17 -19.27 9.82
C GLY A 43 1.32 -19.42 10.82
N ALA A 44 1.60 -20.66 11.26
CA ALA A 44 2.72 -20.95 12.16
C ALA A 44 4.08 -20.64 11.51
N ALA A 45 4.28 -21.05 10.26
CA ALA A 45 5.50 -20.74 9.51
C ALA A 45 5.66 -19.21 9.30
N ALA A 46 4.58 -18.51 8.97
CA ALA A 46 4.58 -17.06 8.82
C ALA A 46 4.91 -16.33 10.14
N ASP A 47 4.36 -16.77 11.27
CA ASP A 47 4.70 -16.21 12.59
C ASP A 47 6.16 -16.50 12.95
N ALA A 48 6.69 -17.68 12.64
CA ALA A 48 8.11 -17.99 12.84
C ALA A 48 9.02 -17.05 12.03
N VAL A 49 8.68 -16.78 10.77
CA VAL A 49 9.39 -15.77 9.94
C VAL A 49 9.34 -14.39 10.59
N ARG A 50 8.16 -13.96 11.03
CA ARG A 50 7.96 -12.66 11.70
C ARG A 50 8.78 -12.57 12.98
N ARG A 51 8.72 -13.57 13.87
CA ARG A 51 9.49 -13.62 15.12
C ARG A 51 10.98 -13.53 14.87
N ARG A 52 11.50 -14.27 13.90
CA ARG A 52 12.92 -14.20 13.51
C ARG A 52 13.29 -12.79 13.03
N ARG A 53 12.44 -12.17 12.20
CA ARG A 53 12.70 -10.84 11.62
C ARG A 53 12.70 -9.71 12.66
N TYR A 54 11.92 -9.87 13.73
CA TYR A 54 11.73 -8.88 14.79
C TYR A 54 12.21 -9.38 16.15
N ALA A 55 13.18 -10.30 16.19
CA ALA A 55 13.68 -10.90 17.42
C ALA A 55 14.10 -9.83 18.46
N GLY A 56 13.62 -9.99 19.69
CA GLY A 56 13.75 -9.00 20.77
C GLY A 56 12.60 -7.99 20.85
N THR A 57 11.80 -7.88 19.79
CA THR A 57 10.66 -6.95 19.68
C THR A 57 9.40 -7.65 19.15
N GLU A 58 9.39 -8.99 19.07
CA GLU A 58 8.30 -9.76 18.47
C GLU A 58 6.99 -9.72 19.27
N HIS A 59 6.99 -9.14 20.46
CA HIS A 59 5.80 -8.86 21.26
C HIS A 59 5.23 -7.46 21.00
N ILE A 60 5.94 -6.63 20.23
CA ILE A 60 5.57 -5.25 19.90
C ILE A 60 4.90 -5.23 18.53
N ALA A 61 3.69 -4.70 18.47
CA ALA A 61 3.04 -4.31 17.22
C ALA A 61 3.11 -2.78 17.08
N THR A 62 3.74 -2.30 16.02
CA THR A 62 3.87 -0.86 15.74
C THR A 62 2.70 -0.37 14.90
N TYR A 63 2.36 0.91 15.00
CA TYR A 63 1.36 1.57 14.19
C TYR A 63 1.83 2.98 13.80
N ILE A 64 1.17 3.57 12.82
CA ILE A 64 1.34 4.97 12.44
C ILE A 64 -0.02 5.67 12.45
N ILE A 65 -0.04 6.91 12.93
CA ILE A 65 -1.19 7.79 12.77
C ILE A 65 -0.96 8.55 11.47
N GLU A 66 -1.67 8.14 10.42
CA GLU A 66 -1.64 8.79 9.11
C GLU A 66 -3.04 9.23 8.66
N ARG A 67 -3.08 10.18 7.73
CA ARG A 67 -4.32 10.55 7.04
C ARG A 67 -4.20 10.38 5.53
N ASN A 68 -5.17 9.69 4.94
CA ASN A 68 -5.39 9.71 3.50
C ASN A 68 -6.07 11.02 3.10
N ILE A 69 -5.38 11.82 2.30
CA ILE A 69 -5.88 13.05 1.69
C ILE A 69 -6.13 12.76 0.23
N ASN A 70 -7.41 12.49 -0.09
CA ASN A 70 -7.82 12.32 -1.45
C ASN A 70 -7.96 13.67 -2.16
N TYR A 71 -7.07 14.04 -3.09
CA TYR A 71 -7.05 15.37 -3.72
C TYR A 71 -8.04 15.51 -4.90
N THR A 72 -8.34 14.42 -5.59
CA THR A 72 -9.38 14.37 -6.64
C THR A 72 -9.88 12.93 -6.78
N ASN A 73 -11.12 12.75 -7.20
CA ASN A 73 -11.61 11.46 -7.65
C ASN A 73 -11.73 11.34 -9.18
N VAL A 74 -11.38 12.39 -9.92
CA VAL A 74 -11.36 12.38 -11.38
C VAL A 74 -10.17 11.56 -11.89
N CYS A 75 -10.42 10.56 -12.73
CA CYS A 75 -9.37 9.64 -13.19
C CYS A 75 -9.56 9.25 -14.66
N VAL A 76 -8.49 9.09 -15.44
CA VAL A 76 -8.62 8.57 -16.82
C VAL A 76 -8.56 7.04 -16.92
N THR A 77 -8.00 6.37 -15.91
CA THR A 77 -7.72 4.92 -15.94
C THR A 77 -8.96 4.02 -15.97
N ALA A 78 -10.06 4.43 -15.32
CA ALA A 78 -11.33 3.68 -15.27
C ALA A 78 -11.19 2.20 -14.83
N CYS A 79 -10.47 1.93 -13.74
CA CYS A 79 -10.27 0.58 -13.22
C CYS A 79 -11.61 -0.09 -12.85
N LYS A 80 -11.84 -1.32 -13.33
CA LYS A 80 -13.11 -2.06 -13.13
C LYS A 80 -13.47 -2.34 -11.67
N PHE A 81 -12.49 -2.38 -10.78
CA PHE A 81 -12.66 -2.64 -9.35
C PHE A 81 -12.73 -1.35 -8.50
N CYS A 82 -12.51 -0.18 -9.10
CA CYS A 82 -12.41 1.07 -8.35
C CYS A 82 -13.77 1.74 -8.19
N ALA A 83 -14.30 1.77 -6.96
CA ALA A 83 -15.53 2.47 -6.62
C ALA A 83 -15.33 4.00 -6.41
N PHE A 84 -14.08 4.47 -6.34
CA PHE A 84 -13.76 5.87 -6.05
C PHE A 84 -13.85 6.78 -7.29
N TYR A 85 -13.61 6.22 -8.47
CA TYR A 85 -13.40 6.95 -9.73
C TYR A 85 -14.65 7.69 -10.25
N ALA A 86 -14.44 8.93 -10.73
CA ALA A 86 -15.34 9.66 -11.60
C ALA A 86 -14.68 9.99 -12.96
N ALA A 87 -15.44 9.87 -14.07
CA ALA A 87 -14.95 10.22 -15.40
C ALA A 87 -14.63 11.72 -15.50
N PRO A 88 -13.62 12.15 -16.31
CA PRO A 88 -13.24 13.57 -16.43
C PRO A 88 -14.37 14.55 -16.79
N LYS A 89 -15.49 14.06 -17.35
CA LYS A 89 -16.66 14.86 -17.72
C LYS A 89 -17.88 14.61 -16.83
N ASP A 90 -17.77 13.74 -15.83
CA ASP A 90 -18.84 13.47 -14.87
C ASP A 90 -18.79 14.53 -13.76
N THR A 91 -19.34 15.72 -14.04
CA THR A 91 -19.36 16.83 -13.08
C THR A 91 -20.31 16.61 -11.91
N ALA A 92 -21.19 15.61 -11.98
CA ALA A 92 -22.07 15.25 -10.88
C ALA A 92 -21.33 14.44 -9.80
N LYS A 93 -20.33 13.63 -10.19
CA LYS A 93 -19.53 12.81 -9.26
C LYS A 93 -18.10 13.30 -9.06
N GLY A 94 -17.55 13.99 -10.05
CA GLY A 94 -16.17 14.45 -10.08
C GLY A 94 -15.92 15.64 -9.18
N TRP A 95 -14.84 15.61 -8.41
CA TRP A 95 -14.41 16.71 -7.55
C TRP A 95 -12.90 16.76 -7.41
N THR A 96 -12.38 17.94 -7.12
CA THR A 96 -10.99 18.20 -6.73
C THR A 96 -10.99 19.12 -5.51
N ARG A 97 -10.10 18.86 -4.56
CA ARG A 97 -9.82 19.74 -3.42
C ARG A 97 -8.86 20.86 -3.82
N ASP A 98 -9.13 22.04 -3.30
CA ASP A 98 -8.15 23.13 -3.32
C ASP A 98 -7.03 22.88 -2.30
N LEU A 99 -5.95 23.66 -2.46
CA LEU A 99 -4.77 23.56 -1.62
C LEU A 99 -5.08 23.92 -0.15
N ASP A 100 -6.01 24.83 0.11
CA ASP A 100 -6.33 25.28 1.46
C ASP A 100 -7.02 24.17 2.26
N ASP A 101 -7.94 23.42 1.65
CA ASP A 101 -8.54 22.22 2.25
C ASP A 101 -7.50 21.13 2.50
N ILE A 102 -6.55 20.95 1.56
CA ILE A 102 -5.43 20.01 1.72
C ILE A 102 -4.55 20.40 2.93
N LEU A 103 -4.19 21.68 3.06
CA LEU A 103 -3.37 22.17 4.16
C LEU A 103 -4.12 22.13 5.50
N ARG A 104 -5.41 22.43 5.52
CA ARG A 104 -6.26 22.27 6.72
C ARG A 104 -6.28 20.82 7.20
N ARG A 105 -6.39 19.87 6.26
CA ARG A 105 -6.35 18.44 6.59
C ARG A 105 -5.00 17.99 7.14
N CYS A 106 -3.91 18.59 6.68
CA CYS A 106 -2.58 18.39 7.25
C CYS A 106 -2.50 18.93 8.68
N ALA A 107 -3.06 20.13 8.93
CA ALA A 107 -3.15 20.72 10.28
C ALA A 107 -3.84 19.77 11.26
N GLU A 108 -5.05 19.33 10.90
CA GLU A 108 -5.83 18.39 11.71
C GLU A 108 -5.09 17.06 11.94
N THR A 109 -4.29 16.60 10.97
CA THR A 109 -3.47 15.39 11.13
C THR A 109 -2.41 15.58 12.20
N VAL A 110 -1.70 16.71 12.16
CA VAL A 110 -0.70 17.07 13.16
C VAL A 110 -1.32 17.25 14.54
N GLU A 111 -2.48 17.92 14.63
CA GLU A 111 -3.21 18.12 15.88
C GLU A 111 -3.60 16.80 16.56
N LEU A 112 -3.89 15.77 15.77
CA LEU A 112 -4.19 14.41 16.26
C LEU A 112 -2.93 13.57 16.56
N GLY A 113 -1.73 14.15 16.48
CA GLY A 113 -0.47 13.45 16.68
C GLY A 113 -0.01 12.60 15.48
N GLY A 114 -0.60 12.84 14.31
CA GLY A 114 -0.22 12.19 13.07
C GLY A 114 1.12 12.67 12.53
N THR A 115 1.91 11.73 12.01
CA THR A 115 3.27 11.99 11.48
C THR A 115 3.38 11.80 9.98
N GLN A 116 2.32 11.32 9.33
CA GLN A 116 2.33 11.00 7.91
C GLN A 116 1.01 11.38 7.24
N ILE A 117 1.09 11.78 5.98
CA ILE A 117 -0.06 11.89 5.09
C ILE A 117 0.15 11.02 3.84
N MET A 118 -0.97 10.59 3.28
CA MET A 118 -1.05 9.92 2.00
C MET A 118 -1.86 10.75 1.03
N PHE A 119 -1.17 11.43 0.12
CA PHE A 119 -1.74 12.26 -0.94
C PHE A 119 -2.07 11.38 -2.14
N GLN A 120 -3.28 10.85 -2.15
CA GLN A 120 -3.76 9.91 -3.17
C GLN A 120 -4.95 10.50 -3.94
N GLY A 121 -5.22 10.00 -5.14
CA GLY A 121 -6.30 10.53 -5.94
C GLY A 121 -6.41 9.83 -7.28
N GLY A 122 -7.36 10.29 -8.08
CA GLY A 122 -7.48 9.86 -9.46
C GLY A 122 -6.35 10.41 -10.34
N HIS A 123 -6.09 9.72 -11.44
CA HIS A 123 -5.18 10.16 -12.50
C HIS A 123 -5.87 11.24 -13.35
N HIS A 124 -5.88 12.47 -12.85
CA HIS A 124 -6.53 13.60 -13.48
C HIS A 124 -5.78 13.97 -14.78
N PRO A 125 -6.46 14.13 -15.94
CA PRO A 125 -5.79 14.35 -17.23
C PRO A 125 -4.95 15.64 -17.25
N ASP A 126 -5.35 16.65 -16.49
CA ASP A 126 -4.69 17.95 -16.47
C ASP A 126 -3.61 18.11 -15.39
N TYR A 127 -3.39 17.11 -14.53
CA TYR A 127 -2.41 17.22 -13.43
C TYR A 127 -1.08 16.56 -13.80
N GLY A 128 -0.18 17.38 -14.34
CA GLY A 128 1.22 17.04 -14.54
C GLY A 128 2.02 16.98 -13.24
N VAL A 129 3.33 16.72 -13.36
CA VAL A 129 4.25 16.60 -12.22
C VAL A 129 4.28 17.90 -11.39
N GLU A 130 4.18 19.05 -12.05
CA GLU A 130 4.21 20.39 -11.46
C GLU A 130 3.06 20.61 -10.47
N TYR A 131 1.91 19.97 -10.69
CA TYR A 131 0.81 19.99 -9.73
C TYR A 131 1.27 19.39 -8.41
N TYR A 132 1.87 18.20 -8.45
CA TYR A 132 2.33 17.51 -7.24
C TYR A 132 3.50 18.23 -6.59
N GLU A 133 4.47 18.75 -7.36
CA GLU A 133 5.57 19.55 -6.83
C GLU A 133 5.07 20.75 -6.03
N LYS A 134 4.10 21.51 -6.60
CA LYS A 134 3.49 22.66 -5.92
C LYS A 134 2.82 22.24 -4.60
N HIS A 135 2.03 21.16 -4.62
CA HIS A 135 1.31 20.69 -3.43
C HIS A 135 2.27 20.16 -2.36
N PHE A 136 3.26 19.35 -2.73
CA PHE A 136 4.25 18.80 -1.80
C PHE A 136 5.14 19.90 -1.21
N ALA A 137 5.57 20.87 -2.01
CA ALA A 137 6.32 22.02 -1.52
C ALA A 137 5.49 22.82 -0.51
N ALA A 138 4.22 23.10 -0.79
CA ALA A 138 3.33 23.82 0.13
C ALA A 138 3.09 23.04 1.42
N ILE A 139 2.82 21.73 1.34
CA ILE A 139 2.64 20.87 2.51
C ILE A 139 3.92 20.84 3.36
N LYS A 140 5.09 20.67 2.75
CA LYS A 140 6.37 20.65 3.49
C LYS A 140 6.75 22.00 4.07
N ALA A 141 6.40 23.10 3.40
CA ALA A 141 6.62 24.44 3.94
C ALA A 141 5.76 24.70 5.18
N ALA A 142 4.49 24.28 5.18
CA ALA A 142 3.57 24.48 6.29
C ALA A 142 3.76 23.45 7.43
N TYR A 143 4.06 22.20 7.08
CA TYR A 143 4.13 21.05 8.00
C TYR A 143 5.37 20.19 7.73
N PRO A 144 6.59 20.71 8.00
CA PRO A 144 7.84 20.01 7.70
C PRO A 144 7.96 18.64 8.38
N GLN A 145 7.29 18.45 9.52
CA GLN A 145 7.26 17.20 10.30
C GLN A 145 6.46 16.07 9.65
N LEU A 146 5.51 16.37 8.75
CA LEU A 146 4.70 15.32 8.11
C LEU A 146 5.50 14.60 7.03
N VAL A 147 5.59 13.27 7.13
CA VAL A 147 6.07 12.43 6.02
C VAL A 147 5.02 12.42 4.91
N ILE A 148 5.46 12.60 3.66
CA ILE A 148 4.59 12.49 2.49
C ILE A 148 4.80 11.09 1.91
N HIS A 149 3.94 10.14 2.29
CA HIS A 149 3.93 8.78 1.75
C HIS A 149 2.86 8.69 0.67
N SER A 150 3.21 9.12 -0.54
CA SER A 150 2.23 9.44 -1.58
C SER A 150 2.71 8.97 -2.94
N LEU A 151 1.74 8.82 -3.85
CA LEU A 151 1.92 8.30 -5.21
C LEU A 151 2.30 6.80 -5.22
N GLY A 152 1.61 6.04 -6.07
CA GLY A 152 1.99 4.66 -6.37
C GLY A 152 2.79 4.60 -7.66
N ALA A 153 3.72 3.66 -7.77
CA ALA A 153 4.21 3.22 -9.07
C ALA A 153 3.01 2.61 -9.81
N SER A 154 2.47 3.34 -10.78
CA SER A 154 1.39 2.88 -11.65
C SER A 154 1.98 2.39 -12.96
#